data_AF-Q8KX83-F1
#
_entry.id   AF-Q8KX83-F1
#
_cell.length_a   1.000
_cell.length_b   1.000
_cell.length_c   1.000
_cell.angle_alpha   90.00
_cell.angle_beta   90.00
_cell.angle_gamma   90.00
#
_symmetry.space_group_name_H-M   'P 1'
#
loop_
_entity.id
_entity.type
_entity.pdbx_description
1 polymer ?
#
loop_
_entity_poly.entity_id
_entity_poly.type
_entity_poly.pdbx_seq_one_letter_code
_entity_poly.pdbx_strand_id
1 'polypeptide(L)'
;MDMPSKGKVTRHSRVSWPLALSGGFQGSMTGRENTRFVCRIHGVHDTAAVEEWVKEFSEIGQHFELPIKGYSSGMKSKFSFAVSMAFDFDIYLTDEITSVGDARFRQKCIDVFTQKRQTASLIMVSHDMNTLRQQCDMGIVLQNGQLTLHDDIEDAIAVYQKL
;
A
#
# COMPACT_ATOMS: atom_id res chain seq x y z
N MET A 1 -15.06 10.18 7.23
CA MET A 1 -13.99 10.64 6.32
C MET A 1 -13.56 11.97 6.87
N ASP A 2 -12.37 12.02 7.48
CA ASP A 2 -11.93 13.22 8.17
C ASP A 2 -11.60 14.31 7.13
N MET A 3 -12.11 15.50 7.39
CA MET A 3 -11.90 16.67 6.53
C MET A 3 -11.04 17.66 7.32
N PRO A 4 -10.14 18.40 6.66
CA PRO A 4 -9.32 19.38 7.35
C PRO A 4 -10.22 20.48 7.94
N SER A 5 -10.02 20.82 9.21
CA SER A 5 -10.77 21.90 9.88
C SER A 5 -10.52 23.27 9.22
N LYS A 6 -9.37 23.45 8.56
CA LYS A 6 -8.99 24.63 7.78
C LYS A 6 -8.10 24.23 6.59
N GLY A 7 -8.12 25.02 5.51
CA GLY A 7 -7.35 24.75 4.29
C GLY A 7 -8.08 23.80 3.33
N LYS A 8 -7.37 23.32 2.31
CA LYS A 8 -7.92 22.41 1.29
C LYS A 8 -6.86 21.42 0.84
N VAL A 9 -7.25 20.14 0.73
CA VAL A 9 -6.45 19.11 0.06
C VAL A 9 -6.87 19.07 -1.40
N THR A 10 -5.94 19.33 -2.32
CA THR A 10 -6.17 19.25 -3.76
C THR A 10 -5.32 18.12 -4.33
N ARG A 11 -5.94 17.27 -5.14
CA ARG A 11 -5.31 16.07 -5.71
C ARG A 11 -5.61 16.03 -7.21
N HIS A 12 -4.57 15.95 -8.01
CA HIS A 12 -4.64 15.83 -9.48
C HIS A 12 -4.14 14.47 -10.00
N SER A 13 -3.89 13.54 -9.09
CA SER A 13 -3.28 12.23 -9.35
C SER A 13 -4.14 11.10 -8.81
N ARG A 14 -3.91 9.87 -9.26
CA ARG A 14 -4.47 8.63 -8.70
C ARG A 14 -3.56 8.15 -7.57
N VAL A 15 -3.93 8.48 -6.34
CA VAL A 15 -3.34 7.97 -5.11
C VAL A 15 -4.02 6.66 -4.69
N SER A 16 -3.24 5.64 -4.36
CA SER A 16 -3.70 4.36 -3.82
C SER A 16 -4.31 4.52 -2.43
N TRP A 17 -5.02 3.50 -1.95
CA TRP A 17 -5.26 3.37 -0.51
C TRP A 17 -3.96 2.95 0.20
N PRO A 18 -3.88 3.12 1.54
CA PRO A 18 -2.77 2.60 2.31
C PRO A 18 -2.59 1.10 2.10
N LEU A 19 -1.40 0.74 1.63
CA LEU A 19 -1.03 -0.62 1.32
C LEU A 19 -1.09 -1.48 2.59
N ALA A 20 -1.54 -2.73 2.43
CA ALA A 20 -1.76 -3.67 3.53
C ALA A 20 -2.83 -3.28 4.57
N LEU A 21 -3.51 -2.14 4.41
CA LEU A 21 -4.69 -1.84 5.21
C LEU A 21 -5.84 -2.76 4.75
N SER A 22 -6.50 -3.41 5.70
CA SER A 22 -7.64 -4.29 5.45
C SER A 22 -8.98 -3.53 5.38
N GLY A 23 -8.94 -2.20 5.57
CA GLY A 23 -10.10 -1.33 5.47
C GLY A 23 -10.57 -1.18 4.03
N GLY A 24 -11.74 -1.74 3.70
CA GLY A 24 -12.36 -1.60 2.38
C GLY A 24 -12.86 -2.91 1.77
N PHE A 25 -12.47 -4.06 2.33
CA PHE A 25 -12.95 -5.36 1.88
C PHE A 25 -14.17 -5.83 2.67
N GLN A 26 -15.07 -6.55 2.00
CA GLN A 26 -16.25 -7.15 2.62
C GLN A 26 -15.94 -8.56 3.13
N GLY A 27 -16.08 -8.75 4.44
CA GLY A 27 -15.75 -9.97 5.17
C GLY A 27 -16.48 -11.23 4.69
N SER A 28 -17.75 -11.10 4.28
CA SER A 28 -18.56 -12.22 3.79
C SER A 28 -18.26 -12.59 2.34
N MET A 29 -17.63 -11.71 1.57
CA MET A 29 -17.25 -11.95 0.19
C MET A 29 -15.94 -12.72 0.12
N THR A 30 -15.77 -13.52 -0.94
CA THR A 30 -14.53 -14.25 -1.21
C THR A 30 -13.40 -13.29 -1.62
N GLY A 31 -12.15 -13.78 -1.64
CA GLY A 31 -11.03 -13.02 -2.21
C GLY A 31 -11.30 -12.62 -3.66
N ARG A 32 -11.85 -13.54 -4.46
CA ARG A 32 -12.27 -13.30 -5.84
C ARG A 32 -13.32 -12.20 -5.96
N GLU A 33 -14.38 -12.28 -5.16
CA GLU A 33 -15.46 -11.31 -5.17
C GLU A 33 -14.99 -9.91 -4.73
N ASN A 34 -14.14 -9.83 -3.70
CA ASN A 34 -13.50 -8.59 -3.28
C ASN A 34 -12.60 -8.01 -4.39
N THR A 35 -11.85 -8.86 -5.09
CA THR A 35 -11.01 -8.43 -6.22
C THR A 35 -11.86 -7.82 -7.34
N ARG A 36 -12.95 -8.49 -7.74
CA ARG A 36 -13.92 -7.97 -8.70
C ARG A 36 -14.57 -6.66 -8.26
N PHE A 37 -14.87 -6.54 -6.97
CA PHE A 37 -15.42 -5.32 -6.40
C PHE A 37 -14.47 -4.14 -6.57
N VAL A 38 -13.20 -4.31 -6.21
CA VAL A 38 -12.18 -3.26 -6.40
C VAL A 38 -11.95 -2.96 -7.88
N CYS A 39 -11.91 -3.97 -8.75
CA CYS A 39 -11.81 -3.76 -10.20
C CYS A 39 -12.89 -2.82 -10.73
N ARG A 40 -14.15 -3.04 -10.32
CA ARG A 40 -15.28 -2.21 -10.74
C ARG A 40 -15.20 -0.79 -10.21
N ILE A 41 -14.68 -0.58 -9.00
CA ILE A 41 -14.41 0.77 -8.47
C ILE A 41 -13.40 1.52 -9.37
N HIS A 42 -12.45 0.79 -9.95
CA HIS A 42 -11.43 1.34 -10.86
C HIS A 42 -11.81 1.28 -12.35
N GLY A 43 -13.07 1.00 -12.68
CA GLY A 43 -13.55 0.97 -14.08
C GLY A 43 -13.09 -0.24 -14.89
N VAL A 44 -12.55 -1.28 -14.24
CA VAL A 44 -12.14 -2.53 -14.89
C VAL A 44 -13.32 -3.50 -14.91
N HIS A 45 -13.88 -3.75 -16.09
CA HIS A 45 -15.04 -4.62 -16.29
C HIS A 45 -14.64 -6.06 -16.60
N ASP A 46 -13.61 -6.27 -17.43
CA ASP A 46 -13.00 -7.59 -17.62
C ASP A 46 -11.99 -7.83 -16.50
N THR A 47 -12.36 -8.72 -15.58
CA THR A 47 -11.66 -8.92 -14.31
C THR A 47 -10.84 -10.20 -14.29
N ALA A 48 -10.93 -11.05 -15.32
CA ALA A 48 -10.35 -12.39 -15.31
C ALA A 48 -8.81 -12.37 -15.11
N ALA A 49 -8.12 -11.50 -15.84
CA ALA A 49 -6.67 -11.36 -15.73
C ALA A 49 -6.24 -10.82 -14.35
N VAL A 50 -6.99 -9.86 -13.80
CA VAL A 50 -6.70 -9.28 -12.48
C VAL A 50 -6.96 -10.29 -11.37
N GLU A 51 -8.06 -11.05 -11.45
CA GLU A 51 -8.37 -12.11 -10.50
C GLU A 51 -7.28 -13.18 -10.44
N GLU A 52 -6.80 -13.64 -11.60
CA GLU A 52 -5.75 -14.64 -11.64
C GLU A 52 -4.42 -14.10 -11.12
N TRP A 53 -4.05 -12.89 -11.54
CA TRP A 53 -2.84 -12.24 -11.06
C TRP A 53 -2.86 -12.06 -9.54
N VAL A 54 -3.97 -11.60 -8.95
CA VAL A 54 -4.10 -11.42 -7.50
C VAL A 54 -4.02 -12.77 -6.78
N LYS A 55 -4.68 -13.80 -7.31
CA LYS A 55 -4.67 -15.16 -6.73
C LYS A 55 -3.25 -15.72 -6.69
N GLU A 56 -2.52 -15.64 -7.80
CA GLU A 56 -1.13 -16.09 -7.89
C GLU A 56 -0.19 -15.24 -7.04
N PHE A 57 -0.33 -13.91 -7.09
CA PHE A 57 0.56 -13.01 -6.39
C PHE A 57 0.46 -13.18 -4.88
N SER A 58 -0.77 -13.28 -4.35
CA SER A 58 -1.07 -13.36 -2.91
C SER A 58 -0.63 -14.66 -2.22
N GLU A 59 -0.40 -15.74 -2.98
CA GLU A 59 0.04 -17.05 -2.48
C GLU A 59 -0.87 -17.65 -1.39
N ILE A 60 -2.16 -17.26 -1.35
CA ILE A 60 -3.14 -17.80 -0.38
C ILE A 60 -3.86 -19.06 -0.87
N GLY A 61 -3.59 -19.47 -2.12
CA GLY A 61 -4.09 -20.70 -2.72
C GLY A 61 -5.62 -20.77 -2.79
N GLN A 62 -6.20 -21.90 -2.38
CA GLN A 62 -7.65 -22.13 -2.43
C GLN A 62 -8.45 -21.16 -1.54
N HIS A 63 -7.81 -20.53 -0.56
CA HIS A 63 -8.49 -19.55 0.28
C HIS A 63 -9.01 -18.35 -0.52
N PHE A 64 -8.46 -18.06 -1.71
CA PHE A 64 -8.98 -17.02 -2.60
C PHE A 64 -10.46 -17.20 -2.96
N GLU A 65 -10.96 -18.44 -2.95
CA GLU A 65 -12.36 -18.78 -3.19
C GLU A 65 -13.21 -18.79 -1.90
N LEU A 66 -12.63 -18.49 -0.74
CA LEU A 66 -13.29 -18.51 0.57
C LEU A 66 -13.54 -17.09 1.10
N PRO A 67 -14.58 -16.88 1.93
CA PRO A 67 -14.84 -15.59 2.56
C PRO A 67 -13.64 -15.06 3.35
N ILE A 68 -13.28 -13.78 3.11
CA ILE A 68 -12.07 -13.19 3.72
C ILE A 68 -12.15 -13.05 5.25
N LYS A 69 -13.35 -13.11 5.84
CA LYS A 69 -13.52 -13.11 7.30
C LYS A 69 -12.75 -14.26 7.97
N GLY A 70 -12.57 -15.38 7.26
CA GLY A 70 -11.82 -16.53 7.75
C GLY A 70 -10.30 -16.45 7.54
N TYR A 71 -9.79 -15.40 6.90
CA TYR A 71 -8.35 -15.27 6.65
C TYR A 71 -7.61 -14.92 7.94
N SER A 72 -6.40 -15.48 8.10
CA SER A 72 -5.44 -15.00 9.09
C SER A 72 -5.01 -13.56 8.78
N SER A 73 -4.40 -12.88 9.75
CA SER A 73 -3.84 -11.53 9.54
C SER A 73 -2.85 -11.51 8.36
N GLY A 74 -1.93 -12.48 8.29
CA GLY A 74 -0.97 -12.60 7.19
C GLY A 74 -1.64 -12.79 5.83
N MET A 75 -2.67 -13.64 5.73
CA MET A 75 -3.42 -13.83 4.48
C MET A 75 -4.14 -12.55 4.05
N LYS A 76 -4.75 -11.81 5.00
CA LYS A 76 -5.39 -10.52 4.71
C LYS A 76 -4.38 -9.51 4.19
N SER A 77 -3.19 -9.43 4.81
CA SER A 77 -2.14 -8.52 4.36
C SER A 77 -1.63 -8.89 2.97
N LYS A 78 -1.34 -10.18 2.71
CA LYS A 78 -0.92 -10.66 1.38
C LYS A 78 -1.98 -10.39 0.30
N PHE A 79 -3.24 -10.68 0.60
CA PHE A 79 -4.36 -10.42 -0.31
C PHE A 79 -4.57 -8.93 -0.58
N SER A 80 -4.63 -8.10 0.47
CA SER A 80 -4.80 -6.64 0.35
C SER A 80 -3.70 -6.05 -0.53
N PHE A 81 -2.45 -6.45 -0.25
CA PHE A 81 -1.29 -6.03 -1.01
C PHE A 81 -1.37 -6.42 -2.49
N ALA A 82 -1.71 -7.68 -2.77
CA ALA A 82 -1.89 -8.16 -4.14
C ALA A 82 -2.94 -7.31 -4.86
N VAL A 83 -4.13 -7.12 -4.28
CA VAL A 83 -5.17 -6.30 -4.91
C VAL A 83 -4.68 -4.88 -5.19
N SER A 84 -3.93 -4.24 -4.29
CA SER A 84 -3.36 -2.90 -4.53
C SER A 84 -2.38 -2.85 -5.70
N MET A 85 -1.53 -3.87 -5.83
CA MET A 85 -0.50 -3.91 -6.87
C MET A 85 -1.05 -4.26 -8.26
N ALA A 86 -2.26 -4.83 -8.31
CA ALA A 86 -2.93 -5.15 -9.57
C ALA A 86 -3.39 -3.92 -10.36
N PHE A 87 -3.40 -2.72 -9.74
CA PHE A 87 -3.76 -1.47 -10.39
C PHE A 87 -2.56 -0.53 -10.47
N ASP A 88 -2.59 0.36 -11.47
CA ASP A 88 -1.61 1.43 -11.62
C ASP A 88 -2.13 2.70 -10.94
N PHE A 89 -1.35 3.17 -9.97
CA PHE A 89 -1.53 4.46 -9.30
C PHE A 89 -0.36 5.37 -9.64
N ASP A 90 -0.62 6.67 -9.62
CA ASP A 90 0.42 7.68 -9.80
C ASP A 90 1.19 7.89 -8.48
N ILE A 91 0.52 7.64 -7.34
CA ILE A 91 1.11 7.70 -6.00
C ILE A 91 0.64 6.49 -5.18
N TYR A 92 1.58 5.74 -4.62
CA TYR A 92 1.30 4.67 -3.66
C TYR A 92 1.47 5.17 -2.23
N LEU A 93 0.55 4.80 -1.33
CA LEU A 93 0.62 5.12 0.10
C LEU A 93 0.93 3.85 0.89
N THR A 94 1.94 3.86 1.75
CA THR A 94 2.24 2.71 2.60
C THR A 94 2.54 3.14 4.02
N ASP A 95 1.89 2.47 4.97
CA ASP A 95 2.27 2.51 6.38
C ASP A 95 3.05 1.21 6.62
N GLU A 96 4.37 1.28 6.48
CA GLU A 96 5.31 0.15 6.51
C GLU A 96 5.13 -0.94 5.43
N ILE A 97 6.06 -1.00 4.45
CA ILE A 97 6.16 -2.13 3.50
C ILE A 97 6.50 -3.45 4.22
N THR A 98 7.11 -3.36 5.40
CA THR A 98 7.83 -4.44 6.07
C THR A 98 6.93 -5.40 6.85
N SER A 99 5.67 -5.05 7.07
CA SER A 99 4.73 -5.79 7.92
C SER A 99 3.89 -6.84 7.17
N VAL A 100 4.18 -7.08 5.87
CA VAL A 100 3.40 -7.98 5.02
C VAL A 100 4.09 -9.34 4.84
N GLY A 101 3.52 -10.37 5.47
CA GLY A 101 3.86 -11.77 5.20
C GLY A 101 5.24 -12.21 5.69
N ASP A 102 5.73 -13.30 5.12
CA ASP A 102 7.07 -13.85 5.38
C ASP A 102 8.16 -13.12 4.57
N ALA A 103 9.43 -13.36 4.89
CA ALA A 103 10.58 -12.71 4.24
C ALA A 103 10.60 -12.89 2.71
N ARG A 104 10.15 -14.05 2.21
CA ARG A 104 10.09 -14.31 0.77
C ARG A 104 9.02 -13.46 0.10
N PHE A 105 7.83 -13.38 0.70
CA PHE A 105 6.75 -12.52 0.20
C PHE A 105 7.16 -11.04 0.26
N ARG A 106 7.84 -10.61 1.32
CA ARG A 106 8.36 -9.25 1.44
C ARG A 106 9.31 -8.89 0.29
N GLN A 107 10.20 -9.78 -0.12
CA GLN A 107 11.06 -9.54 -1.27
C GLN A 107 10.25 -9.36 -2.56
N LYS A 108 9.25 -10.21 -2.80
CA LYS A 108 8.33 -10.11 -3.94
C LYS A 108 7.59 -8.76 -3.97
N CYS A 109 7.16 -8.27 -2.81
CA CYS A 109 6.55 -6.94 -2.67
C CYS A 109 7.53 -5.84 -3.07
N ILE A 110 8.77 -5.90 -2.58
CA ILE A 110 9.83 -4.93 -2.90
C ILE A 110 10.12 -4.92 -4.41
N ASP A 111 10.19 -6.09 -5.04
CA ASP A 111 10.48 -6.21 -6.47
C ASP A 111 9.38 -5.56 -7.32
N VAL A 112 8.10 -5.82 -7.00
CA VAL A 112 6.96 -5.19 -7.68
C VAL A 112 6.93 -3.69 -7.42
N PHE A 113 7.21 -3.24 -6.20
CA PHE A 113 7.30 -1.80 -5.93
C PHE A 113 8.39 -1.13 -6.73
N THR A 114 9.56 -1.75 -6.83
CA THR A 114 10.69 -1.22 -7.58
C THR A 114 10.32 -1.03 -9.05
N GLN A 115 9.54 -1.95 -9.62
CA GLN A 115 8.99 -1.80 -10.97
C GLN A 115 7.97 -0.64 -11.04
N LYS A 116 7.00 -0.58 -10.13
CA LYS A 116 5.98 0.48 -10.10
C LYS A 116 6.59 1.88 -9.93
N ARG A 117 7.65 2.01 -9.13
CA ARG A 117 8.39 3.25 -8.89
C ARG A 117 8.99 3.89 -10.14
N GLN A 118 9.17 3.13 -11.21
CA GLN A 118 9.62 3.69 -12.50
C GLN A 118 8.59 4.66 -13.10
N THR A 119 7.33 4.56 -12.68
CA THR A 119 6.20 5.32 -13.24
C THR A 119 5.33 6.00 -12.18
N ALA A 120 5.59 5.75 -10.89
CA ALA A 120 4.76 6.21 -9.77
C ALA A 120 5.62 6.66 -8.59
N SER A 121 5.11 7.60 -7.80
CA SER A 121 5.74 8.03 -6.55
C SER A 121 5.28 7.18 -5.35
N LEU A 122 6.08 7.11 -4.30
CA LEU A 122 5.72 6.46 -3.04
C LEU A 122 5.69 7.50 -1.91
N ILE A 123 4.63 7.49 -1.11
CA ILE A 123 4.60 8.13 0.21
C ILE A 123 4.59 7.01 1.25
N MET A 124 5.63 6.97 2.07
CA MET A 124 5.80 5.97 3.12
C MET A 124 5.83 6.63 4.49
N VAL A 125 5.20 5.98 5.46
CA VAL A 125 5.40 6.21 6.89
C VAL A 125 6.09 4.96 7.48
N SER A 126 7.15 5.17 8.26
CA SER A 126 7.86 4.07 8.94
C SER A 126 8.66 4.59 10.13
N HIS A 127 8.81 3.75 11.16
CA HIS A 127 9.72 3.97 12.28
C HIS A 127 11.14 3.39 12.02
N ASP A 128 11.33 2.62 10.96
CA ASP A 128 12.62 2.03 10.59
C ASP A 128 13.39 2.96 9.64
N MET A 129 14.40 3.65 10.19
CA MET A 129 15.24 4.56 9.44
C MET A 129 15.99 3.89 8.29
N ASN A 130 16.34 2.60 8.41
CA ASN A 130 17.03 1.89 7.31
C ASN A 130 16.08 1.66 6.13
N THR A 131 14.83 1.31 6.42
CA THR A 131 13.79 1.21 5.38
C THR A 131 13.58 2.56 4.72
N LEU A 132 13.48 3.66 5.48
CA LEU A 132 13.34 5.00 4.92
C LEU A 132 14.51 5.37 3.99
N ARG A 133 15.76 5.15 4.41
CA ARG A 133 16.95 5.38 3.57
C ARG A 133 16.94 4.62 2.25
N GLN A 134 16.50 3.37 2.27
CA GLN A 134 16.49 2.52 1.10
C GLN A 134 15.35 2.85 0.13
N GLN A 135 14.30 3.51 0.62
CA GLN A 135 13.01 3.60 -0.06
C GLN A 135 12.57 5.03 -0.33
N CYS A 136 13.22 6.06 0.23
CA CYS A 136 12.79 7.44 0.07
C CYS A 136 13.98 8.31 -0.33
N ASP A 137 13.75 9.22 -1.28
CA ASP A 137 14.73 10.22 -1.69
C ASP A 137 14.67 11.46 -0.78
N MET A 138 13.44 11.82 -0.35
CA MET A 138 13.13 13.00 0.47
C MET A 138 12.40 12.57 1.75
N GLY A 139 12.43 13.42 2.78
CA GLY A 139 11.78 13.14 4.05
C GLY A 139 10.90 14.29 4.54
N ILE A 140 9.83 13.94 5.24
CA ILE A 140 8.96 14.91 5.91
C ILE A 140 8.99 14.61 7.41
N VAL A 141 9.35 15.60 8.21
CA VAL A 141 9.32 15.51 9.67
C VAL A 141 8.09 16.25 10.19
N LEU A 142 7.25 15.55 10.95
CA LEU A 142 6.07 16.11 11.60
C LEU A 142 6.33 16.22 13.11
N GLN A 143 6.35 17.44 13.63
CA GLN A 143 6.53 17.71 15.06
C GLN A 143 5.48 18.71 15.54
N ASN A 144 4.74 18.38 16.61
CA ASN A 144 3.76 19.27 17.24
C ASN A 144 2.76 19.90 16.24
N GLY A 145 2.35 19.14 15.22
CA GLY A 145 1.43 19.60 14.18
C GLY A 145 2.05 20.51 13.11
N GLN A 146 3.37 20.72 13.14
CA GLN A 146 4.13 21.40 12.09
C GLN A 146 4.91 20.40 11.25
N LEU A 147 4.87 20.61 9.93
CA LEU A 147 5.46 19.73 8.94
C LEU A 147 6.62 20.44 8.26
N THR A 148 7.80 19.83 8.28
CA THR A 148 9.00 20.32 7.60
C THR A 148 9.43 19.32 6.53
N LEU A 149 9.55 19.77 5.29
CA LEU A 149 10.07 18.98 4.18
C LEU A 149 11.59 19.14 4.09
N HIS A 150 12.28 18.03 3.84
CA HIS A 150 13.69 17.95 3.55
C HIS A 150 13.88 17.24 2.21
N ASP A 151 14.64 17.85 1.30
CA ASP A 151 14.92 17.30 -0.03
C ASP A 151 15.88 16.09 0.02
N ASP A 152 16.56 15.87 1.14
CA ASP A 152 17.39 14.70 1.42
C ASP A 152 16.81 13.92 2.61
N ILE A 153 16.65 12.61 2.45
CA ILE A 153 16.19 11.72 3.51
C ILE A 153 17.14 11.68 4.71
N GLU A 154 18.45 11.81 4.53
CA GLU A 154 19.41 11.80 5.64
C GLU A 154 19.26 13.04 6.52
N ASP A 155 18.96 14.19 5.92
CA ASP A 155 18.67 15.42 6.66
C ASP A 155 17.41 15.28 7.52
N ALA A 156 16.35 14.71 6.93
CA ALA A 156 15.10 14.44 7.66
C ALA A 156 15.34 13.49 8.85
N ILE A 157 16.10 12.41 8.64
CA ILE A 157 16.43 11.43 9.68
C ILE A 157 17.26 12.08 10.78
N ALA A 158 18.26 12.89 10.42
CA ALA A 158 19.13 13.57 11.38
C ALA A 158 18.36 14.59 12.24
N VAL A 159 17.33 15.26 11.67
CA VAL A 159 16.42 16.13 12.43
C VAL A 159 15.53 15.30 13.34
N TYR A 160 14.89 14.25 12.82
CA TYR A 160 13.99 13.38 13.58
C TYR A 160 14.67 12.74 14.80
N GLN A 161 15.92 12.28 14.66
CA GLN A 161 16.67 11.65 15.75
C GLN A 161 17.08 12.60 16.88
N LYS A 162 16.96 13.92 16.67
CA LYS A 162 17.23 14.94 17.70
C LYS A 162 15.98 15.38 18.45
N LEU A 163 14.80 14.94 18.01
CA LEU A 163 13.52 15.21 18.66
C LEU A 163 13.32 14.28 19.87
#